data_AF-A0A957D5C8-F1
#
_entry.id   AF-A0A957D5C8-F1
#
_cell.length_a   1.000
_cell.length_b   1.000
_cell.length_c   1.000
_cell.angle_alpha   90.00
_cell.angle_beta   90.00
_cell.angle_gamma   90.00
#
_symmetry.space_group_name_H-M   'P 1'
#
loop_
_entity.id
_entity.type
_entity.pdbx_description
1 polymer ?
#
loop_
_entity_poly.entity_id
_entity_poly.type
_entity_poly.pdbx_seq_one_letter_code
_entity_poly.pdbx_strand_id
1 'polypeptide(L)'
;MMIILKLDTTSDLSVRWPRTYRMIVQLGETYIAYEASLAAEAQLHDVPLSIIQDALTQAQTAIAAAQSGESGRAAAGEIVRQTYETVRPLLDKAFIRLKANYFDNLAQLEQWGLDTAVVNGKVSVRKPTTQRQQLDFLQAYVRMETSLPTAEQISNPSLATMQSHLEVLKANLDKRNSGQGQREISIEARNTAVSRLLDLLKLAAAIRVGVTYNGQITNELQRWGFVVNGRTANNKVEPVSTTNNN
;
A
#
# COMPACT_ATOMS: atom_id res chain seq x y z
N MET A 1 7.17 12.38 -23.08
CA MET A 1 6.59 12.88 -24.35
C MET A 1 5.29 12.11 -24.58
N MET A 2 4.12 12.77 -24.45
CA MET A 2 2.82 12.11 -24.58
C MET A 2 2.33 12.28 -26.03
N ILE A 3 2.45 11.23 -26.84
CA ILE A 3 1.94 11.20 -28.21
C ILE A 3 0.42 11.02 -28.11
N ILE A 4 -0.35 12.05 -28.44
CA ILE A 4 -1.80 11.97 -28.56
C ILE A 4 -2.10 11.58 -30.01
N LEU A 5 -2.31 10.28 -30.25
CA LEU A 5 -2.86 9.82 -31.51
C LEU A 5 -4.32 10.32 -31.61
N LYS A 6 -4.55 11.36 -32.43
CA LYS A 6 -5.90 11.70 -32.87
C LYS A 6 -6.33 10.64 -33.89
N LEU A 7 -6.99 9.61 -33.37
CA LEU A 7 -7.51 8.47 -34.15
C LEU A 7 -8.49 8.90 -35.24
N ASP A 8 -9.14 10.06 -35.08
CA ASP A 8 -10.00 10.67 -36.08
C ASP A 8 -9.88 12.20 -35.95
N THR A 9 -9.39 12.87 -36.99
CA THR A 9 -9.26 14.34 -37.01
C THR A 9 -10.54 15.03 -37.45
N THR A 10 -11.52 14.27 -37.93
CA THR A 10 -12.74 14.75 -38.59
C THR A 10 -14.02 14.45 -37.81
N SER A 11 -14.03 13.43 -36.94
CA SER A 11 -15.19 13.09 -36.12
C SER A 11 -15.35 14.00 -34.91
N ASP A 12 -16.60 14.29 -34.62
CA ASP A 12 -17.02 14.94 -33.38
C ASP A 12 -16.95 14.01 -32.17
N LEU A 13 -16.66 12.71 -32.36
CA LEU A 13 -16.57 11.72 -31.30
C LEU A 13 -15.13 11.50 -30.84
N SER A 14 -14.95 11.24 -29.54
CA SER A 14 -13.65 10.94 -28.92
C SER A 14 -13.79 9.85 -27.85
N VAL A 15 -12.77 9.02 -27.70
CA VAL A 15 -12.71 8.02 -26.62
C VAL A 15 -12.10 8.65 -25.37
N ARG A 16 -12.82 8.59 -24.25
CA ARG A 16 -12.34 9.02 -22.93
C ARG A 16 -11.70 7.85 -22.21
N TRP A 17 -10.39 7.95 -22.01
CA TRP A 17 -9.64 6.94 -21.25
C TRP A 17 -9.97 6.96 -19.75
N PRO A 18 -10.10 5.79 -19.11
CA PRO A 18 -10.28 5.68 -17.67
C PRO A 18 -9.08 6.26 -16.92
N ARG A 19 -9.34 6.88 -15.76
CA ARG A 19 -8.31 7.58 -14.96
C ARG A 19 -7.97 6.87 -13.64
N THR A 20 -8.77 5.89 -13.24
CA THR A 20 -8.59 5.16 -11.98
C THR A 20 -8.37 3.69 -12.26
N TYR A 21 -7.64 2.98 -11.39
CA TYR A 21 -7.39 1.55 -11.56
C TYR A 21 -8.68 0.74 -11.64
N ARG A 22 -9.68 1.09 -10.83
CA ARG A 22 -11.01 0.47 -10.87
C ARG A 22 -11.66 0.58 -12.24
N MET A 23 -11.62 1.78 -12.84
CA MET A 23 -12.19 1.99 -14.17
C MET A 23 -11.40 1.25 -15.26
N ILE A 24 -10.08 1.12 -15.13
CA ILE A 24 -9.24 0.38 -16.09
C ILE A 24 -9.55 -1.12 -16.03
N VAL A 25 -9.64 -1.69 -14.81
CA VAL A 25 -10.01 -3.10 -14.60
C VAL A 25 -11.41 -3.37 -15.14
N GLN A 26 -12.38 -2.52 -14.82
CA GLN A 26 -13.76 -2.64 -15.31
C GLN A 26 -13.85 -2.56 -16.84
N LEU A 27 -13.05 -1.68 -17.47
CA LEU A 27 -12.94 -1.63 -18.92
C LEU A 27 -12.36 -2.94 -19.48
N GLY A 28 -11.31 -3.49 -18.86
CA GLY A 28 -10.74 -4.78 -19.25
C GLY A 28 -11.75 -5.92 -19.15
N GLU A 29 -12.51 -6.00 -18.06
CA GLU A 29 -13.57 -6.99 -17.86
C GLU A 29 -14.67 -6.87 -18.93
N THR A 30 -15.13 -5.65 -19.19
CA THR A 30 -16.19 -5.38 -20.19
C THR A 30 -15.70 -5.71 -21.60
N TYR A 31 -14.45 -5.31 -21.92
CA TYR A 31 -13.81 -5.62 -23.19
C TYR A 31 -13.73 -7.13 -23.39
N ILE A 32 -13.19 -7.87 -22.42
CA ILE A 32 -13.03 -9.33 -22.52
C ILE A 32 -14.38 -10.02 -22.68
N ALA A 33 -15.39 -9.62 -21.90
CA ALA A 33 -16.71 -10.22 -21.96
C ALA A 33 -17.36 -10.05 -23.34
N TYR A 34 -17.26 -8.85 -23.93
CA TYR A 34 -17.83 -8.61 -25.24
C TYR A 34 -16.99 -9.25 -26.35
N GLU A 35 -15.66 -9.13 -26.30
CA GLU A 35 -14.75 -9.74 -27.29
C GLU A 35 -14.91 -11.27 -27.37
N ALA A 36 -15.02 -11.94 -26.22
CA ALA A 36 -15.25 -13.38 -26.14
C ALA A 36 -16.62 -13.81 -26.70
N SER A 37 -17.59 -12.89 -26.75
CA SER A 37 -18.92 -13.17 -27.29
C SER A 37 -18.98 -13.12 -28.82
N LEU A 38 -17.94 -12.56 -29.46
CA LEU A 38 -17.85 -12.48 -30.91
C LEU A 38 -17.39 -13.81 -31.50
N ALA A 39 -17.86 -14.11 -32.72
CA ALA A 39 -17.29 -15.19 -33.53
C ALA A 39 -15.79 -14.97 -33.75
N ALA A 40 -15.03 -16.05 -33.92
CA ALA A 40 -13.57 -16.00 -33.98
C ALA A 40 -13.05 -15.05 -35.08
N GLU A 41 -13.77 -14.93 -36.19
CA GLU A 41 -13.45 -14.08 -37.33
C GLU A 41 -13.71 -12.58 -37.07
N ALA A 42 -14.54 -12.26 -36.09
CA ALA A 42 -14.86 -10.89 -35.68
C ALA A 42 -14.04 -10.42 -34.47
N GLN A 43 -13.28 -11.32 -33.86
CA GLN A 43 -12.32 -11.00 -32.80
C GLN A 43 -11.09 -10.30 -33.38
N LEU A 44 -10.46 -9.48 -32.56
CA LEU A 44 -9.26 -8.75 -32.93
C LEU A 44 -8.05 -9.69 -32.93
N HIS A 45 -7.49 -9.97 -34.11
CA HIS A 45 -6.34 -10.85 -34.24
C HIS A 45 -5.01 -10.20 -33.79
N ASP A 46 -4.85 -8.89 -34.02
CA ASP A 46 -3.60 -8.16 -33.74
C ASP A 46 -3.33 -7.97 -32.23
N VAL A 47 -4.37 -8.02 -31.41
CA VAL A 47 -4.28 -8.01 -29.95
C VAL A 47 -5.12 -9.19 -29.44
N PRO A 48 -4.54 -10.39 -29.40
CA PRO A 48 -5.25 -11.58 -28.96
C PRO A 48 -5.90 -11.38 -27.60
N LEU A 49 -7.13 -11.87 -27.48
CA LEU A 49 -7.92 -11.78 -26.24
C LEU A 49 -7.16 -12.33 -25.02
N SER A 50 -6.39 -13.40 -25.21
CA SER A 50 -5.56 -14.00 -24.16
C SER A 50 -4.54 -13.03 -23.55
N ILE A 51 -3.93 -12.14 -24.35
CA ILE A 51 -2.95 -11.16 -23.86
C ILE A 51 -3.64 -10.14 -22.94
N ILE A 52 -4.87 -9.74 -23.27
CA ILE A 52 -5.65 -8.81 -22.44
C ILE A 52 -6.15 -9.50 -21.17
N GLN A 53 -6.56 -10.77 -21.26
CA GLN A 53 -6.92 -11.61 -20.11
C GLN A 53 -5.75 -11.74 -19.12
N ASP A 54 -4.57 -12.11 -19.61
CA ASP A 54 -3.36 -12.22 -18.78
C ASP A 54 -3.01 -10.88 -18.12
N ALA A 55 -3.09 -9.78 -18.86
CA ALA A 55 -2.84 -8.44 -18.33
C ALA A 55 -3.88 -8.04 -17.26
N LEU A 56 -5.15 -8.40 -17.45
CA LEU A 56 -6.21 -8.17 -16.46
C LEU A 56 -5.94 -8.96 -15.17
N THR A 57 -5.61 -10.25 -15.29
CA THR A 57 -5.27 -11.09 -14.14
C THR A 57 -4.07 -10.51 -13.38
N GLN A 58 -3.00 -10.15 -14.09
CA GLN A 58 -1.82 -9.51 -13.48
C GLN A 58 -2.18 -8.21 -12.75
N ALA A 59 -3.02 -7.35 -13.36
CA ALA A 59 -3.47 -6.12 -12.74
C ALA A 59 -4.30 -6.37 -11.47
N GLN A 60 -5.25 -7.32 -11.50
CA GLN A 60 -6.07 -7.69 -10.35
C GLN A 60 -5.21 -8.27 -9.21
N THR A 61 -4.29 -9.18 -9.51
CA THR A 61 -3.36 -9.75 -8.53
C THR A 61 -2.48 -8.66 -7.91
N ALA A 62 -1.93 -7.75 -8.70
CA ALA A 62 -1.10 -6.67 -8.18
C ALA A 62 -1.87 -5.66 -7.32
N ILE A 63 -3.14 -5.38 -7.66
CA ILE A 63 -4.03 -4.56 -6.83
C ILE A 63 -4.28 -5.24 -5.47
N ALA A 64 -4.60 -6.54 -5.47
CA ALA A 64 -4.85 -7.31 -4.25
C ALA A 64 -3.61 -7.38 -3.35
N ALA A 65 -2.43 -7.63 -3.94
CA ALA A 65 -1.16 -7.66 -3.21
C ALA A 65 -0.85 -6.31 -2.52
N ALA A 66 -1.04 -5.20 -3.25
CA ALA A 66 -0.83 -3.86 -2.68
C ALA A 66 -1.78 -3.54 -1.51
N GLN A 67 -3.03 -4.03 -1.56
CA GLN A 67 -3.99 -3.86 -0.47
C GLN A 67 -3.67 -4.72 0.75
N SER A 68 -3.28 -5.97 0.54
CA SER A 68 -2.91 -6.92 1.61
C SER A 68 -1.67 -6.48 2.38
N GLY A 69 -0.69 -5.89 1.71
CA GLY A 69 0.50 -5.33 2.37
C GLY A 69 0.16 -4.20 3.34
N GLU A 70 -0.76 -3.31 2.97
CA GLU A 70 -1.15 -2.17 3.83
C GLU A 70 -1.92 -2.62 5.07
N SER A 71 -2.85 -3.56 4.92
CA SER A 71 -3.60 -4.10 6.06
C SER A 71 -2.69 -4.86 7.02
N GLY A 72 -1.74 -5.64 6.51
CA GLY A 72 -0.74 -6.34 7.32
C GLY A 72 0.16 -5.40 8.13
N ARG A 73 0.60 -4.29 7.52
CA ARG A 73 1.42 -3.27 8.19
C ARG A 73 0.63 -2.54 9.29
N ALA A 74 -0.61 -2.16 9.00
CA ALA A 74 -1.48 -1.49 9.96
C ALA A 74 -1.77 -2.40 11.18
N ALA A 75 -2.09 -3.67 10.93
CA ALA A 75 -2.30 -4.67 11.98
C ALA A 75 -1.03 -4.86 12.84
N ALA A 76 0.14 -5.00 12.22
CA ALA A 76 1.40 -5.13 12.95
C ALA A 76 1.70 -3.89 13.82
N GLY A 77 1.41 -2.68 13.30
CA GLY A 77 1.54 -1.43 14.06
C GLY A 77 0.65 -1.39 15.31
N GLU A 78 -0.60 -1.85 15.19
CA GLU A 78 -1.53 -1.92 16.31
C GLU A 78 -1.11 -2.98 17.34
N ILE A 79 -0.64 -4.14 16.92
CA ILE A 79 -0.10 -5.17 17.83
C ILE A 79 1.10 -4.64 18.61
N VAL A 80 2.02 -3.91 17.96
CA VAL A 80 3.15 -3.27 18.64
C VAL A 80 2.65 -2.29 19.71
N ARG A 81 1.66 -1.45 19.37
CA ARG A 81 1.08 -0.48 20.30
C ARG A 81 0.50 -1.17 21.54
N GLN A 82 -0.38 -2.15 21.35
CA GLN A 82 -1.02 -2.93 22.42
C GLN A 82 0.00 -3.69 23.28
N THR A 83 1.03 -4.24 22.63
CA THR A 83 2.10 -4.96 23.35
C THR A 83 2.88 -4.00 24.25
N TYR A 84 3.21 -2.79 23.79
CA TYR A 84 3.86 -1.78 24.65
C TYR A 84 2.96 -1.34 25.81
N GLU A 85 1.64 -1.23 25.61
CA GLU A 85 0.70 -0.92 26.71
C GLU A 85 0.73 -1.98 27.81
N THR A 86 0.91 -3.24 27.43
CA THR A 86 1.01 -4.37 28.36
C THR A 86 2.39 -4.48 29.01
N VAL A 87 3.45 -4.27 28.22
CA VAL A 87 4.85 -4.43 28.65
C VAL A 87 5.30 -3.30 29.57
N ARG A 88 4.85 -2.07 29.33
CA ARG A 88 5.30 -0.89 30.10
C ARG A 88 5.16 -1.06 31.62
N PRO A 89 4.01 -1.46 32.20
CA PRO A 89 3.91 -1.69 33.64
C PRO A 89 4.80 -2.84 34.14
N LEU A 90 5.15 -3.81 33.28
CA LEU A 90 6.08 -4.89 33.63
C LEU A 90 7.52 -4.41 33.66
N LEU A 91 7.94 -3.61 32.67
CA LEU A 91 9.25 -2.95 32.66
C LEU A 91 9.39 -2.01 33.86
N ASP A 92 8.33 -1.32 34.26
CA ASP A 92 8.33 -0.47 35.44
C ASP A 92 8.60 -1.26 36.73
N LYS A 93 7.98 -2.44 36.87
CA LYS A 93 8.23 -3.35 38.00
C LYS A 93 9.66 -3.89 37.98
N ALA A 94 10.13 -4.33 36.80
CA ALA A 94 11.51 -4.80 36.63
C ALA A 94 12.52 -3.71 37.00
N PHE A 95 12.31 -2.48 36.52
CA PHE A 95 13.14 -1.31 36.84
C PHE A 95 13.22 -1.06 38.35
N ILE A 96 12.08 -1.04 39.04
CA ILE A 96 12.03 -0.81 40.50
C ILE A 96 12.79 -1.92 41.24
N ARG A 97 12.60 -3.18 40.85
CA ARG A 97 13.27 -4.33 41.48
C ARG A 97 14.78 -4.32 41.25
N LEU A 98 15.22 -4.09 40.02
CA LEU A 98 16.64 -3.98 39.70
C LEU A 98 17.30 -2.87 40.49
N LYS A 99 16.64 -1.69 40.55
CA LYS A 99 17.13 -0.57 41.35
C LYS A 99 17.21 -0.90 42.85
N ALA A 100 16.28 -1.70 43.39
CA ALA A 100 16.33 -2.12 44.79
C ALA A 100 17.44 -3.14 45.05
N ASN A 101 17.63 -4.10 44.15
CA ASN A 101 18.62 -5.17 44.30
C ASN A 101 20.07 -4.70 44.08
N TYR A 102 20.26 -3.73 43.19
CA TYR A 102 21.58 -3.25 42.77
C TYR A 102 21.77 -1.75 43.01
N PHE A 103 21.10 -1.20 44.02
CA PHE A 103 21.12 0.24 44.32
C PHE A 103 22.56 0.80 44.41
N ASP A 104 23.46 0.04 45.04
CA ASP A 104 24.86 0.43 45.25
C ASP A 104 25.80 0.00 44.11
N ASN A 105 25.29 -0.72 43.10
CA ASN A 105 26.08 -1.24 41.98
C ASN A 105 25.53 -0.76 40.62
N LEU A 106 25.89 0.47 40.29
CA LEU A 106 25.48 1.14 39.06
C LEU A 106 25.96 0.42 37.80
N ALA A 107 27.18 -0.13 37.81
CA ALA A 107 27.72 -0.90 36.70
C ALA A 107 26.86 -2.14 36.42
N GLN A 108 26.30 -2.77 37.45
CA GLN A 108 25.37 -3.88 37.28
C GLN A 108 24.09 -3.41 36.59
N LEU A 109 23.51 -2.27 36.99
CA LEU A 109 22.29 -1.73 36.38
C LEU A 109 22.48 -1.38 34.89
N GLU A 110 23.66 -0.93 34.49
CA GLU A 110 23.99 -0.68 33.08
C GLU A 110 24.04 -1.98 32.26
N GLN A 111 24.49 -3.10 32.84
CA GLN A 111 24.44 -4.41 32.17
C GLN A 111 22.99 -4.88 31.90
N TRP A 112 22.06 -4.47 32.76
CA TRP A 112 20.63 -4.66 32.57
C TRP A 112 20.00 -3.71 31.53
N GLY A 113 20.79 -2.85 30.87
CA GLY A 113 20.32 -1.93 29.85
C GLY A 113 19.67 -0.66 30.38
N LEU A 114 19.97 -0.28 31.63
CA LEU A 114 19.51 0.98 32.23
C LEU A 114 20.59 2.04 32.14
N ASP A 115 20.23 3.21 31.61
CA ASP A 115 21.14 4.34 31.54
C ASP A 115 21.31 4.99 32.92
N THR A 116 22.55 5.33 33.29
CA THR A 116 22.83 6.15 34.48
C THR A 116 23.17 7.59 34.07
N ALA A 117 22.87 8.55 34.95
CA ALA A 117 23.19 9.95 34.73
C ALA A 117 23.44 10.66 36.05
N VAL A 118 24.40 11.60 36.04
CA VAL A 118 24.64 12.50 37.16
C VAL A 118 23.65 13.65 37.11
N VAL A 119 22.85 13.80 38.17
CA VAL A 119 21.88 14.89 38.35
C VAL A 119 22.18 15.53 39.71
N ASN A 120 22.48 16.83 39.73
CA ASN A 120 22.79 17.59 40.95
C ASN A 120 23.90 16.94 41.81
N GLY A 121 24.95 16.43 41.18
CA GLY A 121 26.07 15.76 41.86
C GLY A 121 25.76 14.36 42.40
N LYS A 122 24.56 13.81 42.14
CA LYS A 122 24.17 12.45 42.51
C LYS A 122 23.98 11.60 41.25
N VAL A 123 24.53 10.39 41.23
CA VAL A 123 24.27 9.44 40.14
C VAL A 123 22.87 8.86 40.32
N SER A 124 22.08 8.87 39.25
CA SER A 124 20.72 8.38 39.21
C SER A 124 20.48 7.52 37.98
N VAL A 125 19.62 6.52 38.13
CA VAL A 125 19.28 5.58 37.06
C VAL A 125 18.04 6.12 36.33
N ARG A 126 18.14 6.25 35.01
CA ARG A 126 17.07 6.77 34.17
C ARG A 126 16.12 5.65 33.76
N LYS A 127 14.84 5.94 33.89
CA LYS A 127 13.77 5.07 33.41
C LYS A 127 13.67 5.16 31.87
N PRO A 128 13.54 4.05 31.13
CA PRO A 128 13.33 4.09 29.69
C PRO A 128 11.99 4.74 29.34
N THR A 129 12.03 5.84 28.58
CA THR A 129 10.83 6.65 28.26
C THR A 129 10.32 6.43 26.85
N THR A 130 11.22 6.18 25.90
CA THR A 130 10.88 5.93 24.49
C THR A 130 10.64 4.46 24.21
N GLN A 131 9.86 4.13 23.17
CA GLN A 131 9.65 2.74 22.73
C GLN A 131 10.97 2.02 22.44
N ARG A 132 11.92 2.72 21.81
CA ARG A 132 13.26 2.18 21.54
C ARG A 132 13.99 1.81 22.83
N GLN A 133 14.08 2.73 23.78
CA GLN A 133 14.71 2.46 25.08
C GLN A 133 13.99 1.33 25.84
N GLN A 134 12.66 1.25 25.74
CA GLN A 134 11.89 0.18 26.37
C GLN A 134 12.18 -1.19 25.74
N LEU A 135 12.33 -1.24 24.41
CA LEU A 135 12.73 -2.45 23.70
C LEU A 135 14.17 -2.86 24.05
N ASP A 136 15.09 -1.91 24.07
CA ASP A 136 16.50 -2.15 24.41
C ASP A 136 16.61 -2.66 25.85
N PHE A 137 15.87 -2.06 26.78
CA PHE A 137 15.77 -2.53 28.17
C PHE A 137 15.14 -3.93 28.27
N LEU A 138 14.04 -4.20 27.57
CA LEU A 138 13.42 -5.53 27.54
C LEU A 138 14.37 -6.61 26.99
N GLN A 139 15.12 -6.29 25.94
CA GLN A 139 16.12 -7.19 25.36
C GLN A 139 17.24 -7.50 26.35
N ALA A 140 17.79 -6.47 26.98
CA ALA A 140 18.83 -6.64 28.00
C ALA A 140 18.31 -7.43 29.20
N TYR A 141 17.09 -7.14 29.66
CA TYR A 141 16.42 -7.85 30.75
C TYR A 141 16.29 -9.35 30.47
N VAL A 142 15.70 -9.72 29.33
CA VAL A 142 15.53 -11.14 28.95
C VAL A 142 16.88 -11.84 28.83
N ARG A 143 17.88 -11.19 28.22
CA ARG A 143 19.23 -11.75 28.10
C ARG A 143 19.87 -12.02 29.46
N MET A 144 19.79 -11.07 30.38
CA MET A 144 20.37 -11.18 31.72
C MET A 144 19.66 -12.26 32.55
N GLU A 145 18.33 -12.23 32.64
CA GLU A 145 17.54 -13.27 33.33
C GLU A 145 17.81 -14.68 32.79
N THR A 146 17.94 -14.83 31.47
CA THR A 146 18.25 -16.13 30.84
C THR A 146 19.64 -16.66 31.24
N SER A 147 20.58 -15.76 31.54
CA SER A 147 21.94 -16.13 31.97
C SER A 147 22.04 -16.49 33.46
N LEU A 148 21.01 -16.16 34.25
CA LEU A 148 20.99 -16.38 35.70
C LEU A 148 20.41 -17.76 36.05
N PRO A 149 20.91 -18.41 37.12
CA PRO A 149 20.25 -19.58 37.70
C PRO A 149 18.81 -19.25 38.12
N THR A 150 17.89 -20.21 37.99
CA THR A 150 16.45 -19.99 38.28
C THR A 150 16.15 -19.42 39.67
N ALA A 151 16.97 -19.77 40.67
CA ALA A 151 16.82 -19.25 42.04
C ALA A 151 17.16 -17.75 42.18
N GLU A 152 17.94 -17.20 41.24
CA GLU A 152 18.40 -15.80 41.23
C GLU A 152 17.57 -14.92 40.28
N GLN A 153 16.69 -15.54 39.48
CA GLN A 153 15.82 -14.85 38.54
C GLN A 153 14.76 -14.00 39.25
N ILE A 154 14.38 -12.87 38.64
CA ILE A 154 13.29 -12.06 39.15
C ILE A 154 11.96 -12.76 38.84
N SER A 155 11.18 -13.02 39.88
CA SER A 155 9.92 -13.75 39.78
C SER A 155 8.73 -12.95 39.22
N ASN A 156 8.79 -11.61 39.26
CA ASN A 156 7.71 -10.73 38.81
C ASN A 156 8.27 -9.38 38.32
N PRO A 157 8.24 -9.11 37.00
CA PRO A 157 7.68 -9.97 35.94
C PRO A 157 8.50 -11.25 35.73
N SER A 158 7.85 -12.35 35.32
CA SER A 158 8.57 -13.60 35.04
C SER A 158 9.32 -13.52 33.70
N LEU A 159 10.47 -14.20 33.61
CA LEU A 159 11.24 -14.33 32.36
C LEU A 159 10.36 -14.77 31.17
N ALA A 160 9.53 -15.80 31.36
CA ALA A 160 8.65 -16.31 30.30
C ALA A 160 7.69 -15.23 29.76
N THR A 161 7.13 -14.38 30.64
CA THR A 161 6.24 -13.28 30.23
C THR A 161 7.00 -12.24 29.41
N MET A 162 8.18 -11.84 29.90
CA MET A 162 9.01 -10.82 29.25
C MET A 162 9.54 -11.30 27.90
N GLN A 163 9.96 -12.57 27.82
CA GLN A 163 10.42 -13.19 26.58
C GLN A 163 9.31 -13.27 25.53
N SER A 164 8.11 -13.74 25.92
CA SER A 164 6.96 -13.79 25.01
C SER A 164 6.64 -12.41 24.41
N HIS A 165 6.61 -11.37 25.23
CA HIS A 165 6.41 -10.01 24.74
C HIS A 165 7.54 -9.51 23.84
N LEU A 166 8.79 -9.85 24.13
CA LEU A 166 9.92 -9.49 23.29
C LEU A 166 9.83 -10.11 21.90
N GLU A 167 9.46 -11.38 21.82
CA GLU A 167 9.26 -12.10 20.55
C GLU A 167 8.13 -11.47 19.72
N VAL A 168 7.01 -11.14 20.36
CA VAL A 168 5.89 -10.43 19.71
C VAL A 168 6.33 -9.06 19.18
N LEU A 169 7.07 -8.27 19.98
CA LEU A 169 7.56 -6.96 19.54
C LEU A 169 8.53 -7.08 18.36
N LYS A 170 9.51 -7.99 18.42
CA LYS A 170 10.47 -8.21 17.32
C LYS A 170 9.76 -8.59 16.04
N ALA A 171 8.92 -9.63 16.08
CA ALA A 171 8.21 -10.12 14.90
C ALA A 171 7.33 -9.05 14.23
N ASN A 172 6.66 -8.19 15.01
CA ASN A 172 5.78 -7.17 14.46
C ASN A 172 6.54 -5.89 14.03
N LEU A 173 7.66 -5.55 14.68
CA LEU A 173 8.54 -4.49 14.20
C LEU A 173 9.19 -4.87 12.86
N ASP A 174 9.63 -6.12 12.70
CA ASP A 174 10.18 -6.62 11.44
C ASP A 174 9.13 -6.58 10.32
N LYS A 175 7.90 -7.01 10.60
CA LYS A 175 6.76 -6.89 9.66
C LYS A 175 6.45 -5.43 9.30
N ARG A 176 6.50 -4.52 10.28
CA ARG A 176 6.27 -3.09 10.03
C ARG A 176 7.36 -2.49 9.15
N ASN A 177 8.62 -2.82 9.39
CA ASN A 177 9.77 -2.30 8.66
C ASN A 177 9.87 -2.88 7.24
N SER A 178 9.75 -4.20 7.10
CA SER A 178 9.72 -4.87 5.79
C SER A 178 8.49 -4.47 4.95
N GLY A 179 7.36 -4.15 5.61
CA GLY A 179 6.15 -3.68 4.96
C GLY A 179 6.33 -2.38 4.19
N GLN A 180 7.29 -1.52 4.55
CA GLN A 180 7.56 -0.29 3.78
C GLN A 180 8.19 -0.60 2.41
N GLY A 181 9.25 -1.42 2.36
CA GLY A 181 9.88 -1.80 1.10
C GLY A 181 8.93 -2.64 0.23
N GLN A 182 8.17 -3.55 0.83
CA GLN A 182 7.14 -4.32 0.12
C GLN A 182 6.05 -3.43 -0.46
N ARG A 183 5.68 -2.32 0.22
CA ARG A 183 4.68 -1.37 -0.27
C ARG A 183 5.17 -0.65 -1.52
N GLU A 184 6.42 -0.17 -1.53
CA GLU A 184 6.99 0.50 -2.70
C GLU A 184 7.00 -0.43 -3.92
N ILE A 185 7.51 -1.66 -3.72
CA ILE A 185 7.51 -2.71 -4.76
C ILE A 185 6.08 -3.03 -5.23
N SER A 186 5.12 -3.18 -4.31
CA SER A 186 3.73 -3.52 -4.66
C SER A 186 3.01 -2.39 -5.38
N ILE A 187 3.28 -1.12 -5.03
CA ILE A 187 2.73 0.04 -5.72
C ILE A 187 3.29 0.11 -7.14
N GLU A 188 4.59 -0.08 -7.31
CA GLU A 188 5.24 -0.07 -8.63
C GLU A 188 4.73 -1.22 -9.50
N ALA A 189 4.66 -2.44 -8.96
CA ALA A 189 4.11 -3.60 -9.66
C ALA A 189 2.65 -3.38 -10.09
N ARG A 190 1.82 -2.82 -9.20
CA ARG A 190 0.43 -2.44 -9.51
C ARG A 190 0.37 -1.40 -10.62
N ASN A 191 1.16 -0.32 -10.53
CA ASN A 191 1.17 0.73 -11.53
C ASN A 191 1.58 0.18 -12.90
N THR A 192 2.61 -0.67 -12.93
CA THR A 192 3.12 -1.31 -14.15
C THR A 192 2.06 -2.22 -14.78
N ALA A 193 1.46 -3.12 -13.99
CA ALA A 193 0.45 -4.04 -14.48
C ALA A 193 -0.81 -3.32 -14.99
N VAL A 194 -1.29 -2.31 -14.26
CA VAL A 194 -2.49 -1.55 -14.67
C VAL A 194 -2.21 -0.67 -15.89
N SER A 195 -1.03 -0.05 -15.99
CA SER A 195 -0.63 0.70 -17.19
C SER A 195 -0.53 -0.22 -18.41
N ARG A 196 0.07 -1.41 -18.26
CA ARG A 196 0.13 -2.41 -19.33
C ARG A 196 -1.26 -2.80 -19.83
N LEU A 197 -2.19 -3.10 -18.92
CA LEU A 197 -3.58 -3.39 -19.29
C LEU A 197 -4.21 -2.21 -20.05
N LEU A 198 -4.04 -0.98 -19.56
CA LEU A 198 -4.58 0.20 -20.23
C LEU A 198 -3.99 0.40 -21.63
N ASP A 199 -2.69 0.17 -21.81
CA ASP A 199 -2.03 0.36 -23.10
C ASP A 199 -2.46 -0.70 -24.12
N LEU A 200 -2.67 -1.94 -23.69
CA LEU A 200 -3.28 -2.99 -24.53
C LEU A 200 -4.72 -2.62 -24.92
N LEU A 201 -5.54 -2.11 -23.99
CA LEU A 201 -6.90 -1.67 -24.28
C LEU A 201 -6.94 -0.46 -25.24
N LYS A 202 -5.98 0.46 -25.12
CA LYS A 202 -5.81 1.57 -26.08
C LYS A 202 -5.44 1.07 -27.46
N LEU A 203 -4.50 0.12 -27.54
CA LEU A 203 -4.08 -0.48 -28.79
C LEU A 203 -5.23 -1.21 -29.47
N ALA A 204 -5.99 -2.02 -28.71
CA ALA A 204 -7.17 -2.72 -29.20
C ALA A 204 -8.22 -1.74 -29.75
N ALA A 205 -8.53 -0.67 -29.01
CA ALA A 205 -9.43 0.37 -29.49
C ALA A 205 -8.93 1.05 -30.78
N ALA A 206 -7.63 1.37 -30.85
CA ALA A 206 -7.03 2.00 -32.00
C ALA A 206 -7.13 1.12 -33.25
N ILE A 207 -6.88 -0.18 -33.12
CA ILE A 207 -6.98 -1.14 -34.21
C ILE A 207 -8.44 -1.31 -34.63
N ARG A 208 -9.40 -1.40 -33.70
CA ARG A 208 -10.84 -1.44 -34.05
C ARG A 208 -11.25 -0.20 -34.85
N VAL A 209 -10.84 0.98 -34.40
CA VAL A 209 -11.13 2.22 -35.14
C VAL A 209 -10.51 2.20 -36.53
N GLY A 210 -9.22 1.84 -36.65
CA GLY A 210 -8.52 1.82 -37.93
C GLY A 210 -9.04 0.78 -38.91
N VAL A 211 -9.24 -0.46 -38.44
CA VAL A 211 -9.50 -1.63 -39.29
C VAL A 211 -11.01 -1.91 -39.44
N THR A 212 -11.78 -1.84 -38.36
CA THR A 212 -13.21 -2.15 -38.38
C THR A 212 -14.06 -0.95 -38.77
N TYR A 213 -13.65 0.25 -38.36
CA TYR A 213 -14.42 1.48 -38.55
C TYR A 213 -13.79 2.47 -39.53
N ASN A 214 -12.85 2.01 -40.38
CA ASN A 214 -12.21 2.82 -41.43
C ASN A 214 -11.63 4.15 -40.92
N GLY A 215 -11.05 4.14 -39.72
CA GLY A 215 -10.46 5.31 -39.07
C GLY A 215 -11.46 6.23 -38.36
N GLN A 216 -12.75 5.85 -38.28
CA GLN A 216 -13.77 6.67 -37.63
C GLN A 216 -14.13 6.18 -36.24
N ILE A 217 -14.17 7.10 -35.27
CA ILE A 217 -14.66 6.78 -33.92
C ILE A 217 -16.18 6.67 -33.97
N THR A 218 -16.74 5.55 -33.50
CA THR A 218 -18.19 5.28 -33.48
C THR A 218 -18.70 5.01 -32.06
N ASN A 219 -20.01 5.18 -31.84
CA ASN A 219 -20.65 4.83 -30.57
C ASN A 219 -20.66 3.32 -30.31
N GLU A 220 -20.38 2.48 -31.32
CA GLU A 220 -20.32 1.03 -31.14
C GLU A 220 -19.20 0.59 -30.20
N LEU A 221 -18.14 1.40 -30.06
CA LEU A 221 -17.07 1.17 -29.08
C LEU A 221 -17.60 1.05 -27.64
N GLN A 222 -18.78 1.60 -27.34
CA GLN A 222 -19.42 1.44 -26.04
C GLN A 222 -19.75 -0.02 -25.69
N ARG A 223 -19.92 -0.90 -26.71
CA ARG A 223 -20.15 -2.33 -26.48
C ARG A 223 -18.95 -3.03 -25.84
N TRP A 224 -17.74 -2.54 -26.11
CA TRP A 224 -16.49 -2.96 -25.45
C TRP A 224 -16.22 -2.19 -24.14
N GLY A 225 -17.16 -1.37 -23.68
CA GLY A 225 -17.04 -0.59 -22.44
C GLY A 225 -16.32 0.74 -22.58
N PHE A 226 -15.90 1.15 -23.78
CA PHE A 226 -15.25 2.45 -23.97
C PHE A 226 -16.26 3.60 -23.79
N VAL A 227 -15.82 4.66 -23.11
CA VAL A 227 -16.62 5.89 -22.99
C VAL A 227 -16.37 6.75 -24.23
N VAL A 228 -17.41 6.93 -25.05
CA VAL A 228 -17.36 7.77 -26.26
C VAL A 228 -18.10 9.08 -25.97
N ASN A 229 -17.41 10.21 -26.16
CA ASN A 229 -17.98 11.56 -25.98
C ASN A 229 -18.08 12.26 -27.33
N GLY A 230 -19.21 12.94 -27.58
CA GLY A 230 -19.33 13.90 -28.68
C GLY A 230 -18.85 15.30 -28.28
N ARG A 231 -18.42 16.09 -29.26
CA ARG A 231 -18.35 17.55 -29.15
C ARG A 231 -19.76 18.07 -28.93
N THR A 232 -20.04 18.56 -27.73
CA THR A 232 -21.09 19.57 -27.57
C THR A 232 -20.67 20.77 -28.41
N ALA A 233 -21.39 21.06 -29.49
CA ALA A 233 -21.18 22.27 -30.27
C ALA A 233 -21.31 23.48 -29.32
N ASN A 234 -20.24 24.26 -29.19
CA ASN A 234 -20.24 25.53 -28.48
C ASN A 234 -21.34 26.44 -29.05
N ASN A 235 -22.14 27.02 -28.14
CA ASN A 235 -22.90 28.27 -28.26
C ASN A 235 -23.13 28.80 -29.70
N LYS A 236 -24.31 28.51 -30.26
CA LYS A 236 -24.96 29.48 -31.14
C LYS A 236 -25.23 30.72 -30.28
N VAL A 237 -24.36 31.73 -30.40
CA VAL A 237 -24.74 33.10 -30.06
C VAL A 237 -25.83 33.47 -31.07
N GLU A 238 -27.07 33.55 -30.60
CA GLU A 238 -28.14 34.14 -31.38
C GLU A 238 -27.74 35.58 -31.76
N PRO A 239 -27.89 35.99 -33.03
CA PRO A 239 -27.70 37.38 -33.39
C PRO A 239 -28.78 38.20 -32.68
N VAL A 240 -28.36 39.17 -31.89
CA VAL A 240 -29.26 40.18 -31.31
C VAL A 240 -29.92 40.93 -32.46
N SER A 241 -31.21 40.70 -32.66
CA SER A 241 -32.04 41.51 -33.54
C SER A 241 -32.07 42.93 -32.99
N THR A 242 -31.32 43.85 -33.60
CA THR A 242 -31.52 45.29 -33.46
C THR A 242 -32.86 45.65 -34.08
N THR A 243 -33.89 45.77 -33.26
CA THR A 243 -35.13 46.46 -33.63
C THR A 243 -34.87 47.96 -33.53
N ASN A 244 -34.70 48.60 -34.68
CA ASN A 244 -34.76 50.06 -34.82
C ASN A 244 -36.21 50.51 -34.63
N ASN A 245 -36.43 51.38 -33.64
CA ASN A 245 -37.66 52.16 -33.53
C ASN A 245 -37.57 53.37 -34.47
N ASN A 246 -38.53 53.49 -35.37
CA ASN A 246 -39.00 54.76 -35.93
C ASN A 246 -40.51 54.82 -35.69
#